data_AF-A0A254QP20-F1
#
_entry.id   AF-A0A254QP20-F1
#
_cell.length_a   1.000
_cell.length_b   1.000
_cell.length_c   1.000
_cell.angle_alpha   90.00
_cell.angle_beta   90.00
_cell.angle_gamma   90.00
#
_symmetry.space_group_name_H-M   'P 1'
#
loop_
_entity.id
_entity.type
_entity.pdbx_description
1 polymer ?
#
loop_
_entity_poly.entity_id
_entity_poly.type
_entity_poly.pdbx_seq_one_letter_code
_entity_poly.pdbx_strand_id
1 'polypeptide(L)'
;MFILRDFSALEMGKEGETARRIPTTSVAQAMVAKNDELNAEDYELLEVAQTAIADNKVALGREVLDRIALGKYSDPLLGVLAAHILLIAKYSRESNAQELLPFRQEEFELILRNTANLLGTRHPDIIALRAESEEWPLENEVVTSPPLFVRSWRLLMERSHSGLPGLLPARLWSRVRGSMNAVPYFSWTRADSPFSRQRRVGEKKLVKVVKRAGAMSQTDTTVGGYASADNSGRSLEASLTKQPTVEDLAAYARIGRSGIQQLLSTADTVPELKARLARRAYLPSSVSDKLFDDAELEAVVKRRDK
;
A
#
# COMPACT_ATOMS: atom_id res chain seq x y z
N MET A 1 31.94 9.07 8.79
CA MET A 1 32.33 7.67 9.01
C MET A 1 31.06 6.87 9.24
N PHE A 2 30.44 6.34 8.18
CA PHE A 2 29.21 5.57 8.28
C PHE A 2 29.53 4.11 7.97
N ILE A 3 29.26 3.24 8.94
CA ILE A 3 29.53 1.81 8.88
C ILE A 3 28.47 1.18 7.97
N LEU A 4 28.84 0.88 6.72
CA LEU A 4 28.12 -0.09 5.90
C LEU A 4 28.37 -1.46 6.54
N ARG A 5 27.37 -1.98 7.26
CA ARG A 5 27.40 -3.37 7.74
C ARG A 5 27.32 -4.30 6.53
N ASP A 6 28.35 -5.11 6.40
CA ASP A 6 28.45 -6.24 5.50
C ASP A 6 27.36 -7.27 5.89
N PHE A 7 26.45 -7.59 4.96
CA PHE A 7 25.37 -8.56 5.17
C PHE A 7 25.81 -10.00 4.82
N SER A 8 27.11 -10.23 4.61
CA SER A 8 27.65 -11.51 4.17
C SER A 8 27.95 -12.52 5.29
N ALA A 9 27.73 -12.17 6.56
CA ALA A 9 27.95 -13.08 7.69
C ALA A 9 26.68 -13.25 8.54
N LEU A 10 25.79 -14.14 8.11
CA LEU A 10 24.85 -14.81 9.01
C LEU A 10 25.27 -16.27 9.08
N GLU A 11 26.08 -16.57 10.09
CA GLU A 11 26.46 -17.90 10.50
C GLU A 11 25.22 -18.75 10.74
N MET A 12 25.23 -19.97 10.19
CA MET A 12 24.24 -20.99 10.50
C MET A 12 24.46 -21.50 11.94
N GLY A 13 23.83 -20.81 12.89
CA GLY A 13 23.81 -21.17 14.31
C GLY A 13 22.50 -21.82 14.73
N LYS A 14 22.57 -23.14 14.93
CA LYS A 14 21.78 -24.06 15.78
C LYS A 14 20.28 -23.82 16.00
N GLU A 15 19.53 -24.87 15.66
CA GLU A 15 18.12 -25.12 15.92
C GLU A 15 17.71 -24.85 17.38
N GLY A 16 16.65 -24.06 17.58
CA GLY A 16 15.97 -23.97 18.88
C GLY A 16 15.36 -22.63 19.27
N GLU A 17 15.52 -21.55 18.49
CA GLU A 17 15.03 -20.23 18.90
C GLU A 17 13.79 -19.79 18.09
N THR A 18 12.69 -19.58 18.81
CA THR A 18 11.41 -19.16 18.26
C THR A 18 11.56 -17.85 17.50
N ALA A 19 11.28 -17.89 16.20
CA ALA A 19 11.34 -16.75 15.30
C ALA A 19 10.48 -15.58 15.83
N ARG A 20 11.13 -14.60 16.46
CA ARG A 20 10.51 -13.32 16.82
C ARG A 20 10.02 -12.66 15.53
N ARG A 21 8.71 -12.62 15.36
CA ARG A 21 8.06 -11.91 14.25
C ARG A 21 8.31 -10.42 14.42
N ILE A 22 9.10 -9.85 13.50
CA ILE A 22 9.24 -8.42 13.35
C ILE A 22 7.86 -7.88 12.94
N PRO A 23 7.25 -6.95 13.68
CA PRO A 23 5.99 -6.33 13.26
C PRO A 23 6.22 -5.63 11.91
N THR A 24 5.34 -5.87 10.94
CA THR A 24 5.30 -5.15 9.67
C THR A 24 4.77 -3.73 9.89
N THR A 25 5.58 -2.93 10.55
CA THR A 25 5.55 -1.47 10.46
C THR A 25 5.82 -1.09 8.99
N SER A 26 5.05 -0.15 8.43
CA SER A 26 5.32 0.36 7.08
C SER A 26 6.81 0.73 6.96
N VAL A 27 7.46 0.42 5.83
CA VAL A 27 8.90 0.74 5.65
C VAL A 27 9.17 2.23 5.88
N ALA A 28 8.21 3.11 5.57
CA ALA A 28 8.26 4.53 5.92
C ALA A 28 8.28 4.71 7.43
N GLN A 29 7.31 4.14 8.15
CA GLN A 29 7.27 4.19 9.61
C GLN A 29 8.50 3.54 10.28
N ALA A 30 9.12 2.52 9.66
CA ALA A 30 10.31 1.86 10.19
C ALA A 30 11.61 2.66 9.90
N MET A 31 11.67 3.37 8.78
CA MET A 31 12.74 4.34 8.49
C MET A 31 12.57 5.61 9.33
N VAL A 32 11.33 5.98 9.64
CA VAL A 32 10.93 7.15 10.44
C VAL A 32 11.13 6.95 11.95
N ALA A 33 10.82 5.77 12.50
CA ALA A 33 11.01 5.47 13.92
C ALA A 33 12.48 5.51 14.39
N LYS A 34 13.42 5.78 13.48
CA LYS A 34 14.84 5.97 13.76
C LYS A 34 15.26 7.44 13.81
N ASN A 35 14.40 8.37 13.40
CA ASN A 35 14.61 9.82 13.45
C ASN A 35 13.51 10.44 14.33
N ASP A 36 13.79 10.63 15.62
CA ASP A 36 12.88 11.25 16.60
C ASP A 36 12.60 12.76 16.34
N GLU A 37 13.07 13.32 15.21
CA GLU A 37 13.05 14.77 14.93
C GLU A 37 12.36 15.16 13.62
N LEU A 38 11.57 14.28 12.97
CA LEU A 38 10.77 14.73 11.83
C LEU A 38 9.66 15.67 12.32
N ASN A 39 9.68 16.92 11.84
CA ASN A 39 8.68 17.93 12.15
C ASN A 39 7.31 17.49 11.58
N ALA A 40 6.22 17.78 12.29
CA ALA A 40 4.85 17.54 11.81
C ALA A 40 4.61 18.11 10.40
N GLU A 41 5.27 19.23 10.10
CA GLU A 41 5.25 19.87 8.78
C GLU A 41 5.84 18.98 7.68
N ASP A 42 6.94 18.26 7.93
CA ASP A 42 7.57 17.39 6.93
C ASP A 42 6.66 16.19 6.58
N TYR A 43 5.91 15.68 7.55
CA TYR A 43 4.90 14.64 7.30
C TYR A 43 3.77 15.13 6.41
N GLU A 44 3.28 16.34 6.65
CA GLU A 44 2.24 16.95 5.82
C GLU A 44 2.74 17.12 4.38
N LEU A 45 3.96 17.66 4.21
CA LEU A 45 4.58 17.80 2.89
C LEU A 45 4.76 16.44 2.21
N LEU A 46 5.14 15.40 2.95
CA LEU A 46 5.28 14.04 2.44
C LEU A 46 3.94 13.48 1.96
N GLU A 47 2.87 13.63 2.73
CA GLU A 47 1.52 13.16 2.37
C GLU A 47 0.98 13.90 1.13
N VAL A 48 1.18 15.21 1.08
CA VAL A 48 0.80 16.06 -0.06
C VAL A 48 1.56 15.64 -1.32
N ALA A 49 2.87 15.46 -1.22
CA ALA A 49 3.71 15.02 -2.34
C ALA A 49 3.31 13.62 -2.83
N GLN A 50 3.08 12.68 -1.92
CA GLN A 50 2.62 11.34 -2.24
C GLN A 50 1.27 11.35 -2.94
N THR A 51 0.31 12.15 -2.45
CA THR A 51 -1.02 12.28 -3.04
C THR A 51 -0.94 12.81 -4.48
N ALA A 52 -0.10 13.83 -4.72
CA ALA A 52 0.10 14.39 -6.06
C ALA A 52 0.67 13.36 -7.05
N ILE A 53 1.64 12.56 -6.60
CA ILE A 53 2.21 11.48 -7.43
C ILE A 53 1.19 10.37 -7.69
N ALA A 54 0.44 9.96 -6.67
CA ALA A 54 -0.58 8.91 -6.79
C ALA A 54 -1.70 9.32 -7.75
N ASP A 55 -2.06 10.60 -7.77
CA ASP A 55 -3.06 11.15 -8.67
C ASP A 55 -2.57 11.36 -10.10
N ASN A 56 -1.25 11.30 -10.31
CA ASN A 56 -0.60 11.63 -11.58
C ASN A 56 -1.09 12.97 -12.14
N LYS A 57 -1.37 13.93 -11.25
CA LYS A 57 -1.85 15.27 -11.56
C LYS A 57 -1.09 16.27 -10.72
N VAL A 58 -0.51 17.26 -11.37
CA VAL A 58 0.18 18.34 -10.68
C VAL A 58 -0.81 19.49 -10.44
N ALA A 59 -1.71 19.29 -9.47
CA ALA A 59 -2.53 20.37 -8.91
C ALA A 59 -1.84 21.00 -7.68
N LEU A 60 -0.51 21.10 -7.73
CA LEU A 60 0.30 21.69 -6.67
C LEU A 60 0.66 23.11 -7.08
N GLY A 61 0.43 24.05 -6.16
CA GLY A 61 0.97 25.41 -6.30
C GLY A 61 2.50 25.40 -6.22
N ARG A 62 3.12 26.39 -6.85
CA ARG A 62 4.58 26.55 -6.87
C ARG A 62 5.19 26.57 -5.46
N GLU A 63 4.58 27.32 -4.56
CA GLU A 63 5.01 27.45 -3.16
C GLU A 63 5.08 26.10 -2.43
N VAL A 64 4.13 25.19 -2.71
CA VAL A 64 4.12 23.86 -2.09
C VAL A 64 5.25 23.00 -2.65
N LEU A 65 5.51 23.05 -3.96
CA LEU A 65 6.68 22.37 -4.53
C LEU A 65 7.97 22.89 -3.91
N ASP A 66 8.13 24.21 -3.80
CA ASP A 66 9.34 24.80 -3.23
C ASP A 66 9.53 24.33 -1.78
N ARG A 67 8.46 24.25 -0.97
CA ARG A 67 8.50 23.67 0.39
C ARG A 67 8.90 22.20 0.39
N ILE A 68 8.34 21.37 -0.49
CA ILE A 68 8.74 19.94 -0.61
C ILE A 68 10.23 19.86 -1.02
N ALA A 69 10.65 20.65 -2.01
CA ALA A 69 12.01 20.65 -2.52
C ALA A 69 13.04 21.18 -1.49
N LEU A 70 12.63 22.07 -0.59
CA LEU A 70 13.45 22.55 0.53
C LEU A 70 13.46 21.58 1.72
N GLY A 71 12.32 20.92 2.00
CA GLY A 71 12.20 19.90 3.04
C GLY A 71 13.14 18.70 2.86
N LYS A 72 13.76 18.54 1.68
CA LYS A 72 14.78 17.52 1.41
C LYS A 72 15.96 17.50 2.39
N TYR A 73 16.28 18.64 3.01
CA TYR A 73 17.37 18.73 3.98
C TYR A 73 16.99 18.09 5.33
N SER A 74 15.70 18.01 5.64
CA SER A 74 15.15 17.27 6.79
C SER A 74 14.88 15.81 6.43
N ASP A 75 14.23 15.57 5.28
CA ASP A 75 13.95 14.23 4.75
C ASP A 75 14.31 14.13 3.26
N PRO A 76 15.42 13.46 2.89
CA PRO A 76 15.83 13.30 1.50
C PRO A 76 14.78 12.67 0.58
N LEU A 77 13.78 11.96 1.11
CA LEU A 77 12.66 11.43 0.32
C LEU A 77 11.83 12.55 -0.31
N LEU A 78 11.68 13.69 0.35
CA LEU A 78 10.99 14.85 -0.22
C LEU A 78 11.69 15.36 -1.49
N GLY A 79 13.02 15.28 -1.55
CA GLY A 79 13.78 15.60 -2.75
C GLY A 79 13.47 14.66 -3.93
N VAL A 80 13.36 13.35 -3.66
CA VAL A 80 12.98 12.34 -4.67
C VAL A 80 11.55 12.58 -5.14
N LEU A 81 10.63 12.87 -4.22
CA LEU A 81 9.22 13.14 -4.56
C LEU A 81 9.08 14.43 -5.37
N ALA A 82 9.78 15.51 -5.00
CA ALA A 82 9.79 16.77 -5.73
C ALA A 82 10.25 16.57 -7.19
N ALA A 83 11.33 15.80 -7.39
CA ALA A 83 11.82 15.49 -8.73
C ALA A 83 10.78 14.70 -9.55
N HIS A 84 10.10 13.72 -8.94
CA HIS A 84 9.01 12.99 -9.61
C HIS A 84 7.81 13.87 -9.94
N ILE A 85 7.46 14.83 -9.09
CA ILE A 85 6.38 15.79 -9.35
C ILE A 85 6.72 16.64 -10.59
N LEU A 86 7.96 17.11 -10.70
CA LEU A 86 8.43 17.83 -11.90
C LEU A 86 8.36 16.95 -13.15
N LEU A 87 8.76 15.68 -13.08
CA LEU A 87 8.61 14.76 -14.21
C LEU A 87 7.14 14.51 -14.57
N ILE A 88 6.21 14.51 -13.61
CA ILE A 88 4.76 14.44 -13.92
C ILE A 88 4.35 15.68 -14.73
N ALA A 89 4.79 16.87 -14.35
CA ALA A 89 4.53 18.10 -15.11
C ALA A 89 5.14 18.04 -16.52
N LYS A 90 6.37 17.51 -16.67
CA LYS A 90 7.03 17.32 -17.97
C LYS A 90 6.14 16.56 -18.96
N TYR A 91 5.65 15.38 -18.56
CA TYR A 91 4.84 14.51 -19.43
C TYR A 91 3.36 14.90 -19.54
N SER A 92 2.84 15.66 -18.56
CA SER A 92 1.44 16.12 -18.60
C SER A 92 1.25 17.28 -19.59
N ARG A 93 2.29 18.09 -19.81
CA ARG A 93 2.32 19.17 -20.80
C ARG A 93 2.19 18.67 -22.23
N GLU A 94 2.73 17.49 -22.51
CA GLU A 94 2.59 16.80 -23.80
C GLU A 94 1.13 16.44 -24.13
N SER A 95 0.23 16.49 -23.12
CA SER A 95 -1.18 16.11 -23.23
C SER A 95 -2.18 17.29 -23.31
N ASN A 96 -1.73 18.54 -23.56
CA ASN A 96 -2.58 19.75 -23.67
C ASN A 96 -3.43 20.10 -22.42
N ALA A 97 -3.06 19.62 -21.23
CA ALA A 97 -3.73 20.02 -19.99
C ALA A 97 -3.23 21.41 -19.54
N GLN A 98 -4.15 22.26 -19.06
CA GLN A 98 -3.82 23.56 -18.49
C GLN A 98 -3.17 23.32 -17.10
N GLU A 99 -1.84 23.34 -17.07
CA GLU A 99 -1.06 23.00 -15.88
C GLU A 99 -0.90 24.19 -14.92
N LEU A 100 -1.02 23.90 -13.62
CA LEU A 100 -0.73 24.86 -12.55
C LEU A 100 0.77 24.96 -12.23
N LEU A 101 1.56 23.95 -12.61
CA LEU A 101 3.00 23.92 -12.37
C LEU A 101 3.75 23.67 -13.69
N PRO A 102 4.45 24.66 -14.25
CA PRO A 102 5.28 24.45 -15.43
C PRO A 102 6.53 23.64 -15.10
N PHE A 103 6.87 22.66 -15.94
CA PHE A 103 8.16 21.98 -15.87
C PHE A 103 9.30 22.93 -16.25
N ARG A 104 10.36 22.95 -15.43
CA ARG A 104 11.61 23.69 -15.68
C ARG A 104 12.78 22.73 -15.53
N GLN A 105 13.57 22.56 -16.60
CA GLN A 105 14.67 21.60 -16.62
C GLN A 105 15.73 21.96 -15.57
N GLU A 106 16.13 23.23 -15.46
CA GLU A 106 17.21 23.62 -14.52
C GLU A 106 16.84 23.32 -13.07
N GLU A 107 15.56 23.45 -12.73
CA GLU A 107 15.04 23.15 -11.40
C GLU A 107 15.06 21.65 -11.10
N PHE A 108 14.66 20.82 -12.07
CA PHE A 108 14.77 19.37 -11.95
C PHE A 108 16.21 18.93 -11.70
N GLU A 109 17.16 19.47 -12.48
CA GLU A 109 18.59 19.16 -12.34
C GLU A 109 19.14 19.59 -10.98
N LEU A 110 18.75 20.77 -10.51
CA LEU A 110 19.14 21.28 -9.19
C LEU A 110 18.61 20.39 -8.06
N ILE A 111 17.34 19.99 -8.11
CA ILE A 111 16.73 19.10 -7.11
C ILE A 111 17.39 17.73 -7.16
N LEU A 112 17.61 17.17 -8.35
CA LEU A 112 18.27 15.89 -8.55
C LEU A 112 19.67 15.87 -7.93
N ARG A 113 20.52 16.85 -8.28
CA ARG A 113 21.90 16.93 -7.76
C ARG A 113 21.94 17.07 -6.24
N ASN A 114 21.11 17.96 -5.69
CA ASN A 114 21.05 18.13 -4.24
C ASN A 114 20.59 16.86 -3.52
N THR A 115 19.57 16.19 -4.05
CA THR A 115 19.04 14.94 -3.46
C THR A 115 20.07 13.81 -3.59
N ALA A 116 20.80 13.75 -4.71
CA ALA A 116 21.89 12.81 -4.91
C ALA A 116 23.06 13.03 -3.96
N ASN A 117 23.37 14.27 -3.58
CA ASN A 117 24.37 14.57 -2.55
C ASN A 117 23.96 14.06 -1.16
N LEU A 118 22.66 13.94 -0.89
CA LEU A 118 22.13 13.44 0.38
C LEU A 118 22.00 11.91 0.41
N LEU A 119 21.45 11.30 -0.65
CA LEU A 119 21.19 9.86 -0.75
C LEU A 119 22.34 9.04 -1.35
N GLY A 120 23.28 9.71 -2.02
CA GLY A 120 24.32 9.09 -2.82
C GLY A 120 23.91 8.91 -4.29
N THR A 121 24.88 9.09 -5.18
CA THR A 121 24.69 9.01 -6.64
C THR A 121 24.28 7.63 -7.16
N ARG A 122 24.57 6.58 -6.38
CA ARG A 122 24.24 5.17 -6.69
C ARG A 122 22.91 4.70 -6.10
N HIS A 123 22.16 5.58 -5.43
CA HIS A 123 20.85 5.23 -4.92
C HIS A 123 19.90 4.88 -6.08
N PRO A 124 19.10 3.79 -6.02
CA PRO A 124 18.31 3.32 -7.17
C PRO A 124 17.30 4.35 -7.66
N ASP A 125 16.66 5.12 -6.78
CA ASP A 125 15.77 6.22 -7.18
C ASP A 125 16.52 7.41 -7.81
N ILE A 126 17.77 7.67 -7.41
CA ILE A 126 18.59 8.72 -8.03
C ILE A 126 19.02 8.28 -9.43
N ILE A 127 19.45 7.02 -9.58
CA ILE A 127 19.76 6.45 -10.91
C ILE A 127 18.53 6.52 -11.82
N ALA A 128 17.33 6.23 -11.28
CA ALA A 128 16.09 6.34 -12.04
C ALA A 128 15.82 7.77 -12.52
N LEU A 129 15.99 8.77 -11.65
CA LEU A 129 15.79 10.18 -12.01
C LEU A 129 16.86 10.67 -13.00
N ARG A 130 18.11 10.23 -12.89
CA ARG A 130 19.19 10.52 -13.86
C ARG A 130 18.88 10.01 -15.27
N ALA A 131 18.01 9.02 -15.43
CA ALA A 131 17.56 8.60 -16.76
C ALA A 131 16.85 9.72 -17.53
N GLU A 132 16.28 10.69 -16.81
CA GLU A 132 15.57 11.87 -17.33
C GLU A 132 16.40 13.17 -17.28
N SER A 133 17.64 13.08 -16.80
CA SER A 133 18.56 14.21 -16.71
C SER A 133 19.24 14.46 -18.05
N GLU A 134 19.28 15.74 -18.45
CA GLU A 134 20.00 16.22 -19.63
C GLU A 134 21.45 16.57 -19.27
N GLU A 135 21.68 17.05 -18.04
CA GLU A 135 23.01 17.49 -17.60
C GLU A 135 23.83 16.38 -16.93
N TRP A 136 23.20 15.33 -16.43
CA TRP A 136 23.83 14.25 -15.70
C TRP A 136 23.32 12.86 -16.12
N PRO A 137 23.50 12.52 -17.42
CA PRO A 137 22.97 11.28 -17.98
C PRO A 137 23.60 10.03 -17.36
N LEU A 138 22.92 8.91 -17.60
CA LEU A 138 23.43 7.58 -17.29
C LEU A 138 24.41 7.13 -18.37
N GLU A 139 25.58 6.64 -17.97
CA GLU A 139 26.58 6.05 -18.88
C GLU A 139 26.68 4.54 -18.70
N ASN A 140 27.19 4.08 -17.56
CA ASN A 140 27.47 2.66 -17.28
C ASN A 140 26.96 2.21 -15.91
N GLU A 141 25.86 2.80 -15.45
CA GLU A 141 25.29 2.50 -14.14
C GLU A 141 24.58 1.14 -14.16
N VAL A 142 24.68 0.42 -13.04
CA VAL A 142 23.98 -0.84 -12.81
C VAL A 142 23.19 -0.73 -11.52
N VAL A 143 21.89 -0.93 -11.61
CA VAL A 143 21.00 -0.91 -10.44
C VAL A 143 21.13 -2.25 -9.70
N THR A 144 21.51 -2.20 -8.42
CA THR A 144 21.77 -3.39 -7.59
C THR A 144 20.60 -3.76 -6.67
N SER A 145 19.74 -2.79 -6.36
CA SER A 145 18.56 -2.93 -5.50
C SER A 145 17.32 -2.32 -6.16
N PRO A 146 16.11 -2.81 -5.86
CA PRO A 146 14.91 -2.17 -6.37
C PRO A 146 14.81 -0.72 -5.84
N PRO A 147 14.30 0.23 -6.63
CA PRO A 147 13.99 1.56 -6.15
C PRO A 147 12.81 1.52 -5.18
N LEU A 148 12.72 2.56 -4.35
CA LEU A 148 11.65 2.71 -3.37
C LEU A 148 10.29 2.96 -4.05
N PHE A 149 10.29 3.71 -5.16
CA PHE A 149 9.08 4.12 -5.85
C PHE A 149 8.83 3.30 -7.14
N VAL A 150 7.57 2.91 -7.37
CA VAL A 150 7.14 2.25 -8.61
C VAL A 150 7.42 3.13 -9.84
N ARG A 151 7.31 4.46 -9.69
CA ARG A 151 7.59 5.39 -10.78
C ARG A 151 9.08 5.37 -11.16
N SER A 152 9.99 5.39 -10.18
CA SER A 152 11.42 5.17 -10.41
C SER A 152 11.69 3.85 -11.11
N TRP A 153 11.00 2.77 -10.71
CA TRP A 153 11.12 1.48 -11.39
C TRP A 153 10.74 1.58 -12.87
N ARG A 154 9.61 2.23 -13.20
CA ARG A 154 9.18 2.43 -14.59
C ARG A 154 10.21 3.20 -15.43
N LEU A 155 10.78 4.28 -14.89
CA LEU A 155 11.85 5.04 -15.58
C LEU A 155 13.05 4.14 -15.89
N LEU A 156 13.50 3.35 -14.92
CA LEU A 156 14.61 2.40 -15.13
C LEU A 156 14.27 1.34 -16.18
N MET A 157 13.04 0.82 -16.18
CA MET A 157 12.60 -0.13 -17.21
C MET A 157 12.63 0.50 -18.58
N GLU A 158 12.02 1.67 -18.75
CA GLU A 158 11.97 2.39 -20.03
C GLU A 158 13.36 2.71 -20.56
N ARG A 159 14.25 3.19 -19.70
CA ARG A 159 15.65 3.46 -20.08
C ARG A 159 16.43 2.19 -20.41
N SER A 160 16.19 1.12 -19.67
CA SER A 160 16.81 -0.18 -19.93
C SER A 160 16.40 -0.76 -21.28
N HIS A 161 15.14 -0.57 -21.70
CA HIS A 161 14.64 -1.03 -23.00
C HIS A 161 15.11 -0.15 -24.17
N SER A 162 15.21 1.16 -23.96
CA SER A 162 15.47 2.13 -25.04
C SER A 162 16.95 2.40 -25.34
N GLY A 163 17.87 2.15 -24.41
CA GLY A 163 19.28 2.46 -24.67
C GLY A 163 20.33 1.85 -23.76
N LEU A 164 19.95 1.30 -22.59
CA LEU A 164 20.92 0.75 -21.63
C LEU A 164 20.49 -0.64 -21.12
N PRO A 165 20.61 -1.72 -21.94
CA PRO A 165 20.16 -3.06 -21.55
C PRO A 165 20.88 -3.61 -20.30
N GLY A 166 22.09 -3.11 -20.00
CA GLY A 166 22.84 -3.47 -18.80
C GLY A 166 22.38 -2.79 -17.50
N LEU A 167 21.50 -1.78 -17.57
CA LEU A 167 21.06 -0.99 -16.41
C LEU A 167 20.34 -1.84 -15.35
N LEU A 168 19.53 -2.80 -15.80
CA LEU A 168 18.75 -3.70 -14.95
C LEU A 168 19.23 -5.15 -15.09
N PRO A 169 19.98 -5.69 -14.12
CA PRO A 169 20.38 -7.09 -14.15
C PRO A 169 19.18 -8.05 -14.14
N ALA A 170 19.24 -9.12 -14.93
CA ALA A 170 18.17 -10.11 -15.03
C ALA A 170 17.74 -10.68 -13.66
N ARG A 171 18.70 -10.87 -12.73
CA ARG A 171 18.41 -11.33 -11.36
C ARG A 171 17.57 -10.33 -10.58
N LEU A 172 17.84 -9.02 -10.73
CA LEU A 172 17.04 -7.98 -10.09
C LEU A 172 15.61 -7.99 -10.65
N TRP A 173 15.48 -8.09 -11.97
CA TRP A 173 14.18 -8.19 -12.64
C TRP A 173 13.36 -9.37 -12.12
N SER A 174 13.94 -10.57 -12.08
CA SER A 174 13.27 -11.78 -11.57
C SER A 174 12.84 -11.63 -10.12
N ARG A 175 13.67 -11.03 -9.26
CA ARG A 175 13.34 -10.78 -7.85
C ARG A 175 12.16 -9.82 -7.71
N VAL A 176 12.18 -8.71 -8.43
CA VAL A 176 11.11 -7.72 -8.40
C VAL A 176 9.81 -8.32 -8.95
N ARG A 177 9.86 -9.01 -10.10
CA ARG A 177 8.70 -9.69 -10.69
C ARG A 177 8.10 -10.75 -9.76
N GLY A 178 8.94 -11.53 -9.07
CA GLY A 178 8.50 -12.51 -8.08
C GLY A 178 7.77 -11.86 -6.89
N SER A 179 8.20 -10.66 -6.49
CA SER A 179 7.51 -9.86 -5.47
C SER A 179 6.26 -9.13 -5.99
N MET A 180 6.12 -8.92 -7.30
CA MET A 180 5.02 -8.16 -7.90
C MET A 180 3.64 -8.83 -7.86
N ASN A 181 3.57 -10.14 -7.60
CA ASN A 181 2.30 -10.85 -7.43
C ASN A 181 1.57 -10.48 -6.13
N ALA A 182 2.26 -9.85 -5.18
CA ALA A 182 1.68 -9.09 -4.09
C ALA A 182 2.03 -7.63 -4.36
N VAL A 183 1.07 -6.81 -4.81
CA VAL A 183 1.25 -5.40 -5.22
C VAL A 183 2.43 -4.73 -4.47
N PRO A 184 3.61 -4.49 -5.07
CA PRO A 184 4.78 -4.21 -4.25
C PRO A 184 5.18 -2.73 -4.31
N TYR A 185 5.81 -2.31 -3.20
CA TYR A 185 6.53 -1.06 -2.94
C TYR A 185 5.71 0.22 -3.10
N PHE A 186 5.20 0.74 -1.98
CA PHE A 186 4.42 1.98 -1.88
C PHE A 186 3.41 2.17 -3.01
N SER A 187 2.62 1.15 -3.29
CA SER A 187 1.45 1.28 -4.17
C SER A 187 0.36 2.05 -3.43
N TRP A 188 0.49 3.37 -3.35
CA TRP A 188 -0.59 4.24 -2.90
C TRP A 188 -1.60 4.33 -4.02
N THR A 189 -2.50 3.36 -4.06
CA THR A 189 -3.69 3.47 -4.90
C THR A 189 -4.64 4.44 -4.21
N ARG A 190 -4.95 5.55 -4.88
CA ARG A 190 -5.98 6.51 -4.47
C ARG A 190 -7.22 5.74 -4.01
N ALA A 191 -7.89 6.14 -2.92
CA ALA A 191 -9.14 5.52 -2.47
C ALA A 191 -10.24 5.48 -3.56
N ASP A 192 -10.07 6.21 -4.67
CA ASP A 192 -10.99 6.29 -5.83
C ASP A 192 -10.45 5.75 -7.17
N SER A 193 -9.27 5.13 -7.20
CA SER A 193 -8.79 4.35 -8.35
C SER A 193 -9.82 3.29 -8.80
N PRO A 194 -9.82 2.80 -10.06
CA PRO A 194 -10.72 1.71 -10.48
C PRO A 194 -10.62 0.47 -9.57
N PHE A 195 -9.41 0.18 -9.08
CA PHE A 195 -9.13 -0.87 -8.09
C PHE A 195 -9.78 -0.60 -6.72
N SER A 196 -9.71 0.63 -6.23
CA SER A 196 -10.35 1.02 -4.97
C SER A 196 -11.84 1.32 -5.11
N ARG A 197 -12.35 1.64 -6.32
CA ARG A 197 -13.79 1.65 -6.64
C ARG A 197 -14.34 0.24 -6.66
N GLN A 198 -13.64 -0.74 -7.23
CA GLN A 198 -14.02 -2.14 -7.10
C GLN A 198 -14.06 -2.57 -5.63
N ARG A 199 -13.06 -2.15 -4.84
CA ARG A 199 -13.03 -2.35 -3.39
C ARG A 199 -14.19 -1.65 -2.67
N ARG A 200 -14.45 -0.36 -2.96
CA ARG A 200 -15.57 0.44 -2.42
C ARG A 200 -16.94 -0.07 -2.87
N VAL A 201 -17.06 -0.67 -4.05
CA VAL A 201 -18.30 -1.30 -4.53
C VAL A 201 -18.53 -2.59 -3.75
N GLY A 202 -17.47 -3.37 -3.49
CA GLY A 202 -17.51 -4.51 -2.57
C GLY A 202 -17.91 -4.09 -1.15
N GLU A 203 -17.26 -3.06 -0.60
CA GLU A 203 -17.53 -2.51 0.74
C GLU A 203 -18.92 -1.85 0.84
N LYS A 204 -19.38 -1.10 -0.16
CA LYS A 204 -20.74 -0.53 -0.19
C LYS A 204 -21.81 -1.62 -0.31
N LYS A 205 -21.54 -2.70 -1.06
CA LYS A 205 -22.43 -3.88 -1.07
C LYS A 205 -22.48 -4.52 0.32
N LEU A 206 -21.34 -4.70 0.99
CA LEU A 206 -21.25 -5.19 2.37
C LEU A 206 -22.00 -4.30 3.37
N VAL A 207 -21.77 -2.98 3.35
CA VAL A 207 -22.45 -2.03 4.24
C VAL A 207 -23.96 -1.98 3.99
N LYS A 208 -24.41 -2.14 2.74
CA LYS A 208 -25.83 -2.18 2.39
C LYS A 208 -26.49 -3.49 2.85
N VAL A 209 -25.77 -4.60 2.82
CA VAL A 209 -26.21 -5.89 3.38
C VAL A 209 -26.32 -5.79 4.90
N VAL A 210 -25.31 -5.24 5.59
CA VAL A 210 -25.31 -5.05 7.05
C VAL A 210 -26.39 -4.06 7.51
N LYS A 211 -26.59 -2.93 6.81
CA LYS A 211 -27.65 -1.97 7.14
C LYS A 211 -29.06 -2.52 6.94
N ARG A 212 -29.27 -3.41 5.96
CA ARG A 212 -30.57 -4.06 5.75
C ARG A 212 -30.85 -5.15 6.78
N ALA A 213 -29.84 -5.92 7.17
CA ALA A 213 -29.94 -6.89 8.27
C ALA A 213 -30.26 -6.19 9.61
N GLY A 214 -29.65 -5.01 9.87
CA GLY A 214 -29.96 -4.21 11.05
C GLY A 214 -31.34 -3.53 11.02
N ALA A 215 -31.81 -3.08 9.85
CA ALA A 215 -33.13 -2.45 9.71
C ALA A 215 -34.30 -3.44 9.81
N MET A 216 -34.12 -4.70 9.37
CA MET A 216 -35.13 -5.75 9.52
C MET A 216 -35.24 -6.27 10.97
N SER A 217 -34.26 -6.01 11.82
CA SER A 217 -34.33 -6.37 13.26
C SER A 217 -35.19 -5.41 14.09
N GLN A 218 -35.69 -4.30 13.52
CA GLN A 218 -36.50 -3.31 14.25
C GLN A 218 -37.96 -3.24 13.77
N THR A 219 -38.36 -4.02 12.76
CA THR A 219 -39.73 -3.99 12.21
C THR A 219 -40.45 -5.33 12.34
N ASP A 220 -40.26 -6.04 13.46
CA ASP A 220 -41.10 -7.21 13.78
C ASP A 220 -41.59 -7.15 15.22
N THR A 221 -42.62 -6.33 15.43
CA THR A 221 -43.64 -6.59 16.44
C THR A 221 -44.99 -6.08 15.91
N THR A 222 -45.56 -6.73 14.88
CA THR A 222 -47.01 -6.72 14.69
C THR A 222 -47.48 -7.95 13.89
N VAL A 223 -48.56 -8.52 14.39
CA VAL A 223 -49.21 -9.79 14.03
C VAL A 223 -49.93 -9.74 12.67
N GLY A 224 -49.89 -10.84 11.91
CA GLY A 224 -51.09 -11.38 11.26
C GLY A 224 -51.15 -11.42 9.72
N GLY A 225 -51.15 -12.63 9.17
CA GLY A 225 -52.22 -13.08 8.26
C GLY A 225 -52.01 -13.02 6.73
N TYR A 226 -52.19 -14.21 6.13
CA TYR A 226 -52.59 -14.55 4.75
C TYR A 226 -51.52 -14.74 3.66
N ALA A 227 -51.75 -15.84 2.93
CA ALA A 227 -50.93 -16.43 1.88
C ALA A 227 -51.33 -15.94 0.48
N SER A 228 -50.39 -15.90 -0.48
CA SER A 228 -50.43 -16.72 -1.72
C SER A 228 -49.29 -16.36 -2.70
N ALA A 229 -48.77 -17.42 -3.34
CA ALA A 229 -48.02 -17.58 -4.59
C ALA A 229 -47.27 -16.39 -5.26
N ASP A 230 -45.94 -16.52 -5.38
CA ASP A 230 -45.28 -16.73 -6.69
C ASP A 230 -43.83 -17.24 -6.53
N ASN A 231 -43.46 -18.24 -7.32
CA ASN A 231 -42.36 -19.17 -7.00
C ASN A 231 -41.21 -19.05 -8.02
N SER A 232 -40.42 -17.99 -7.94
CA SER A 232 -39.12 -17.90 -8.66
C SER A 232 -38.07 -16.96 -8.00
N GLY A 233 -38.40 -16.30 -6.87
CA GLY A 233 -37.46 -15.45 -6.12
C GLY A 233 -36.77 -16.10 -4.90
N ARG A 234 -37.18 -17.32 -4.51
CA ARG A 234 -36.82 -17.92 -3.20
C ARG A 234 -35.38 -18.44 -3.05
N SER A 235 -34.58 -18.50 -4.11
CA SER A 235 -33.22 -19.06 -4.03
C SER A 235 -32.14 -18.06 -3.59
N LEU A 236 -32.40 -16.74 -3.70
CA LEU A 236 -31.45 -15.70 -3.29
C LEU A 236 -31.81 -15.03 -1.95
N GLU A 237 -33.09 -15.01 -1.55
CA GLU A 237 -33.52 -14.43 -0.28
C GLU A 237 -33.16 -15.31 0.93
N ALA A 238 -33.13 -16.63 0.78
CA ALA A 238 -32.71 -17.55 1.83
C ALA A 238 -31.19 -17.51 2.12
N SER A 239 -30.38 -16.95 1.21
CA SER A 239 -28.92 -16.77 1.40
C SER A 239 -28.54 -15.41 1.99
N LEU A 240 -29.49 -14.48 2.17
CA LEU A 240 -29.21 -13.10 2.59
C LEU A 240 -29.61 -12.77 4.04
N THR A 241 -30.24 -13.71 4.75
CA THR A 241 -30.58 -13.59 6.18
C THR A 241 -29.53 -14.17 7.11
N LYS A 242 -28.55 -14.90 6.55
CA LYS A 242 -27.50 -15.55 7.33
C LYS A 242 -26.34 -14.60 7.51
N GLN A 243 -25.97 -14.31 8.76
CA GLN A 243 -24.70 -13.65 9.05
C GLN A 243 -23.56 -14.42 8.36
N PRO A 244 -22.56 -13.73 7.78
CA PRO A 244 -21.49 -14.36 7.05
C PRO A 244 -20.75 -15.35 7.95
N THR A 245 -20.67 -16.60 7.50
CA THR A 245 -20.01 -17.68 8.26
C THR A 245 -18.49 -17.50 8.26
N VAL A 246 -17.81 -18.18 9.17
CA VAL A 246 -16.34 -18.24 9.20
C VAL A 246 -15.78 -18.73 7.85
N GLU A 247 -16.49 -19.62 7.16
CA GLU A 247 -16.16 -20.09 5.80
C GLU A 247 -16.25 -18.99 4.73
N ASP A 248 -17.26 -18.11 4.80
CA ASP A 248 -17.42 -16.98 3.87
C ASP A 248 -16.26 -15.98 4.03
N LEU A 249 -15.76 -15.83 5.25
CA LEU A 249 -14.60 -15.00 5.59
C LEU A 249 -13.28 -15.65 5.16
N ALA A 250 -13.19 -16.98 5.17
CA ALA A 250 -12.05 -17.72 4.58
C ALA A 250 -11.90 -17.39 3.11
N ALA A 251 -13.03 -17.47 2.40
CA ALA A 251 -13.10 -17.13 0.99
C ALA A 251 -12.73 -15.65 0.77
N TYR A 252 -13.19 -14.74 1.63
CA TYR A 252 -12.91 -13.31 1.52
C TYR A 252 -11.45 -12.94 1.81
N ALA A 253 -10.88 -13.45 2.90
CA ALA A 253 -9.50 -13.22 3.30
C ALA A 253 -8.49 -14.00 2.43
N ARG A 254 -8.98 -14.83 1.49
CA ARG A 254 -8.20 -15.78 0.68
C ARG A 254 -7.33 -16.69 1.54
N ILE A 255 -7.84 -17.05 2.72
CA ILE A 255 -7.18 -17.97 3.63
C ILE A 255 -7.88 -19.30 3.46
N GLY A 256 -7.15 -20.33 3.03
CA GLY A 256 -7.68 -21.69 3.01
C GLY A 256 -8.11 -22.15 4.40
N ARG A 257 -8.94 -23.19 4.48
CA ARG A 257 -9.50 -23.71 5.74
C ARG A 257 -8.43 -23.93 6.83
N SER A 258 -7.25 -24.39 6.45
CA SER A 258 -6.09 -24.60 7.33
C SER A 258 -5.57 -23.30 7.97
N GLY A 259 -5.55 -22.19 7.23
CA GLY A 259 -5.09 -20.91 7.76
C GLY A 259 -6.10 -20.27 8.72
N ILE A 260 -7.41 -20.54 8.54
CA ILE A 260 -8.42 -20.18 9.55
C ILE A 260 -8.22 -20.99 10.82
N GLN A 261 -8.07 -22.32 10.71
CA GLN A 261 -7.82 -23.15 11.88
C GLN A 261 -6.54 -22.73 12.62
N GLN A 262 -5.52 -22.30 11.90
CA GLN A 262 -4.30 -21.74 12.50
C GLN A 262 -4.56 -20.40 13.22
N LEU A 263 -5.40 -19.52 12.67
CA LEU A 263 -5.77 -18.26 13.33
C LEU A 263 -6.61 -18.50 14.58
N LEU A 264 -7.58 -19.42 14.51
CA LEU A 264 -8.44 -19.80 15.62
C LEU A 264 -7.67 -20.49 16.75
N SER A 265 -6.72 -21.37 16.42
CA SER A 265 -5.90 -22.07 17.42
C SER A 265 -4.92 -21.17 18.16
N THR A 266 -4.59 -20.00 17.61
CA THR A 266 -3.55 -19.13 18.16
C THR A 266 -4.08 -17.86 18.83
N ALA A 267 -5.38 -17.58 18.76
CA ALA A 267 -6.01 -16.44 19.43
C ALA A 267 -6.68 -16.91 20.73
N ASP A 268 -6.38 -16.24 21.84
CA ASP A 268 -6.91 -16.61 23.16
C ASP A 268 -8.17 -15.82 23.53
N THR A 269 -8.40 -14.70 22.86
CA THR A 269 -9.56 -13.83 23.11
C THR A 269 -10.24 -13.41 21.81
N VAL A 270 -11.53 -13.10 21.87
CA VAL A 270 -12.31 -12.61 20.73
C VAL A 270 -11.75 -11.30 20.13
N PRO A 271 -11.36 -10.28 20.92
CA PRO A 271 -10.73 -9.08 20.37
C PRO A 271 -9.42 -9.37 19.63
N GLU A 272 -8.62 -10.31 20.12
CA GLU A 272 -7.39 -10.72 19.46
C GLU A 272 -7.66 -11.43 18.14
N LEU A 273 -8.66 -12.33 18.11
CA LEU A 273 -9.09 -13.01 16.89
C LEU A 273 -9.60 -12.02 15.85
N LYS A 274 -10.44 -11.05 16.24
CA LYS A 274 -10.90 -9.93 15.39
C LYS A 274 -9.71 -9.15 14.82
N ALA A 275 -8.76 -8.73 15.66
CA ALA A 275 -7.59 -7.98 15.23
C ALA A 275 -6.68 -8.77 14.27
N ARG A 276 -6.60 -10.09 14.43
CA ARG A 276 -5.81 -10.97 13.54
C ARG A 276 -6.51 -11.19 12.20
N LEU A 277 -7.82 -11.43 12.20
CA LEU A 277 -8.63 -11.52 10.98
C LEU A 277 -8.60 -10.21 10.19
N ALA A 278 -8.78 -9.08 10.87
CA ALA A 278 -8.70 -7.75 10.26
C ALA A 278 -7.35 -7.51 9.57
N ARG A 279 -6.25 -7.80 10.27
CA ARG A 279 -4.89 -7.68 9.71
C ARG A 279 -4.66 -8.59 8.51
N ARG A 280 -5.15 -9.83 8.55
CA ARG A 280 -4.91 -10.81 7.49
C ARG A 280 -5.77 -10.55 6.25
N ALA A 281 -6.98 -10.04 6.43
CA ALA A 281 -7.90 -9.65 5.36
C ALA A 281 -7.73 -8.21 4.88
N TYR A 282 -6.77 -7.45 5.44
CA TYR A 282 -6.58 -6.01 5.19
C TYR A 282 -7.85 -5.18 5.43
N LEU A 283 -8.65 -5.55 6.43
CA LEU A 283 -9.88 -4.86 6.81
C LEU A 283 -9.60 -3.81 7.89
N PRO A 284 -10.20 -2.60 7.80
CA PRO A 284 -10.21 -1.65 8.91
C PRO A 284 -10.85 -2.28 10.17
N SER A 285 -10.34 -1.95 11.36
CA SER A 285 -10.84 -2.45 12.65
C SER A 285 -12.35 -2.18 12.82
N SER A 286 -12.82 -1.01 12.42
CA SER A 286 -14.23 -0.61 12.47
C SER A 286 -15.17 -1.44 11.59
N VAL A 287 -14.64 -2.08 10.54
CA VAL A 287 -15.38 -2.99 9.67
C VAL A 287 -15.37 -4.40 10.26
N SER A 288 -14.23 -4.82 10.81
CA SER A 288 -14.12 -6.05 11.61
C SER A 288 -15.15 -6.06 12.74
N ASP A 289 -15.21 -5.02 13.56
CA ASP A 289 -16.09 -4.99 14.74
C ASP A 289 -17.59 -5.07 14.40
N LYS A 290 -17.98 -4.68 13.18
CA LYS A 290 -19.37 -4.74 12.69
C LYS A 290 -19.69 -6.01 11.93
N LEU A 291 -18.66 -6.73 11.45
CA LEU A 291 -18.83 -7.96 10.67
C LEU A 291 -18.93 -9.20 11.55
N PHE A 292 -18.36 -9.16 12.76
CA PHE A 292 -18.34 -10.32 13.64
C PHE A 292 -19.25 -10.12 14.85
N ASP A 293 -20.17 -11.06 15.04
CA ASP A 293 -20.88 -11.25 16.29
C ASP A 293 -19.90 -11.82 17.33
N ASP A 294 -19.78 -11.12 18.46
CA ASP A 294 -18.93 -11.55 19.57
C ASP A 294 -19.40 -12.91 20.12
N ALA A 295 -20.69 -13.22 20.07
CA ALA A 295 -21.22 -14.49 20.56
C ALA A 295 -20.78 -15.70 19.69
N GLU A 296 -20.74 -15.54 18.37
CA GLU A 296 -20.25 -16.61 17.47
C GLU A 296 -18.75 -16.81 17.63
N LEU A 297 -17.97 -15.72 17.70
CA LEU A 297 -16.53 -15.82 17.91
C LEU A 297 -16.19 -16.40 19.29
N GLU A 298 -16.94 -16.05 20.33
CA GLU A 298 -16.82 -16.67 21.65
C GLU A 298 -17.12 -18.17 21.60
N ALA A 299 -18.16 -18.59 20.87
CA ALA A 299 -18.48 -20.01 20.73
C ALA A 299 -17.35 -20.77 20.00
N VAL A 300 -16.69 -20.14 19.03
CA VAL A 300 -15.55 -20.73 18.32
C VAL A 300 -14.32 -20.81 19.24
N VAL A 301 -14.02 -19.76 20.01
CA VAL A 301 -12.92 -19.78 21.00
C VAL A 301 -13.18 -20.82 22.09
N LYS A 302 -14.40 -20.90 22.64
CA LYS A 302 -14.78 -21.89 23.67
C LYS A 302 -14.77 -23.34 23.18
N ARG A 303 -15.02 -23.59 21.89
CA ARG A 303 -14.91 -24.94 21.29
C ARG A 303 -13.47 -25.40 21.12
N ARG A 304 -12.49 -24.52 21.17
CA ARG A 304 -11.06 -24.86 21.17
C ARG A 304 -10.66 -25.65 22.41
N ASP A 305 -11.26 -25.31 23.55
CA ASP A 305 -10.85 -25.82 24.86
C ASP A 305 -11.62 -27.09 25.28
N LYS A 306 -12.40 -27.69 24.36
CA LYS A 306 -13.11 -28.96 24.54
C LYS A 306 -12.53 -30.03 23.63
#